data_AF-A0A238VQI0-F1
#
_entry.id   AF-A0A238VQI0-F1
#
_cell.length_a   1.000
_cell.length_b   1.000
_cell.length_c   1.000
_cell.angle_alpha   90.00
_cell.angle_beta   90.00
_cell.angle_gamma   90.00
#
_symmetry.space_group_name_H-M   'P 1'
#
loop_
_entity.id
_entity.type
_entity.pdbx_description
1 polymer ?
#
loop_
_entity_poly.entity_id
_entity_poly.type
_entity_poly.pdbx_seq_one_letter_code
_entity_poly.pdbx_strand_id
1 'polypeptide(L)'
;MFGIIPLILIILPLLFQLFFGTKAIYRNITLEFGTVCLISIISQIILTIIAYSVASYNFNKYFEEHPNTTRCGMGFLGLFGLAVICFIIILLVMTIQYFVKRYSEKNQIK
;
A
#
# COMPACT_ATOMS: atom_id res chain seq x y z
N MET A 1 19.40 -10.29 2.98
CA MET A 1 18.03 -10.14 3.51
C MET A 1 17.14 -9.35 2.54
N PHE A 2 16.92 -9.85 1.31
CA PHE A 2 16.05 -9.19 0.32
C PHE A 2 14.56 -9.56 0.46
N GLY A 3 14.23 -10.55 1.30
CA GLY A 3 12.88 -11.12 1.40
C GLY A 3 11.80 -10.19 1.98
N ILE A 4 12.15 -9.16 2.76
CA ILE A 4 11.17 -8.26 3.40
C ILE A 4 10.78 -7.08 2.51
N ILE A 5 11.61 -6.74 1.52
CA ILE A 5 11.38 -5.57 0.64
C ILE A 5 9.99 -5.60 -0.03
N PRO A 6 9.52 -6.72 -0.61
CA PRO A 6 8.18 -6.78 -1.18
C PRO A 6 7.07 -6.43 -0.19
N LEU A 7 7.22 -6.81 1.09
CA LEU A 7 6.24 -6.51 2.13
C LEU A 7 6.19 -5.00 2.45
N ILE A 8 7.37 -4.37 2.55
CA ILE A 8 7.47 -2.93 2.80
C ILE A 8 6.83 -2.15 1.65
N LEU A 9 7.11 -2.55 0.41
CA LEU A 9 6.56 -1.90 -0.79
C LEU A 9 5.03 -1.94 -0.82
N ILE A 10 4.42 -3.06 -0.41
CA ILE A 10 2.96 -3.22 -0.37
C ILE A 10 2.31 -2.39 0.75
N ILE A 11 3.00 -2.22 1.89
CA ILE A 11 2.46 -1.50 3.06
C ILE A 11 2.64 0.03 2.93
N LEU A 12 3.64 0.48 2.15
CA LEU A 12 4.01 1.89 2.06
C LEU A 12 2.86 2.83 1.63
N PRO A 13 2.01 2.50 0.65
CA PRO A 13 0.90 3.38 0.23
C PRO A 13 -0.17 3.52 1.32
N LEU A 14 -0.39 2.47 2.12
CA LEU A 14 -1.29 2.53 3.27
C LEU A 14 -0.76 3.51 4.33
N LEU A 15 0.52 3.45 4.65
CA LEU A 15 1.14 4.40 5.57
C LEU A 15 1.04 5.83 5.02
N PHE A 16 1.33 6.01 3.73
CA PHE A 16 1.18 7.31 3.07
C PHE A 16 -0.25 7.87 3.20
N GLN A 17 -1.29 7.06 2.94
CA GLN A 17 -2.69 7.48 3.10
C GLN A 17 -3.03 7.85 4.56
N LEU A 18 -2.53 7.10 5.54
CA LEU A 18 -2.78 7.38 6.95
C LEU A 18 -2.13 8.70 7.40
N PHE A 19 -0.87 8.93 7.03
CA PHE A 19 -0.14 10.13 7.45
C PHE A 19 -0.55 11.38 6.65
N PHE A 20 -0.49 11.31 5.32
CA PHE A 20 -0.77 12.46 4.46
C PHE A 20 -2.25 12.71 4.28
N GLY A 21 -3.10 11.67 4.30
CA GLY A 21 -4.55 11.84 4.23
C GLY A 21 -5.08 12.58 5.46
N THR A 22 -4.60 12.21 6.65
CA THR A 22 -4.95 12.92 7.90
C THR A 22 -4.43 14.36 7.89
N LYS A 23 -3.18 14.57 7.45
CA LYS A 23 -2.63 15.93 7.32
C LYS A 23 -3.40 16.79 6.30
N ALA A 24 -3.87 16.21 5.20
CA ALA A 24 -4.67 16.92 4.19
C ALA A 24 -6.06 17.35 4.70
N ILE A 25 -6.54 16.75 5.79
CA ILE A 25 -7.83 17.09 6.40
C ILE A 25 -7.66 18.18 7.45
N TYR A 26 -6.74 17.98 8.40
CA TYR A 26 -6.60 18.86 9.58
C TYR A 26 -5.58 19.99 9.41
N ARG A 27 -4.69 19.91 8.41
CA ARG A 27 -3.66 20.92 8.18
C ARG A 27 -3.73 21.44 6.75
N ASN A 28 -3.43 22.73 6.58
CA ASN A 28 -3.18 23.32 5.26
C ASN A 28 -1.80 22.84 4.75
N ILE A 29 -1.72 21.58 4.33
CA ILE A 29 -0.60 21.11 3.52
C ILE A 29 -0.84 21.49 2.05
N THR A 30 0.22 21.51 1.25
CA THR A 30 0.16 21.85 -0.18
C THR A 30 -0.63 20.84 -1.03
N LEU A 31 -0.82 19.61 -0.54
CA LEU A 31 -1.51 18.55 -1.28
C LEU A 31 -2.97 18.43 -0.82
N GLU A 32 -3.89 18.60 -1.77
CA GLU A 32 -5.31 18.36 -1.52
C GLU A 32 -5.60 16.89 -1.19
N PHE A 33 -6.61 16.66 -0.34
CA PHE A 33 -7.04 15.31 0.05
C PHE A 33 -7.33 14.39 -1.14
N GLY A 34 -7.98 14.92 -2.19
CA GLY A 34 -8.26 14.14 -3.41
C GLY A 34 -6.98 13.69 -4.13
N THR A 35 -5.99 14.57 -4.22
CA THR A 35 -4.67 14.26 -4.79
C THR A 35 -3.93 13.21 -3.96
N VAL A 36 -3.96 13.32 -2.63
CA VAL A 36 -3.38 12.29 -1.74
C VAL A 36 -4.03 10.93 -2.00
N CYS A 37 -5.36 10.89 -2.12
CA CYS A 37 -6.07 9.64 -2.39
C CYS A 37 -5.67 9.02 -3.75
N LEU A 38 -5.61 9.83 -4.82
CA LEU A 38 -5.19 9.37 -6.13
C LEU A 38 -3.75 8.84 -6.11
N ILE A 39 -2.83 9.54 -5.45
CA ILE A 39 -1.44 9.10 -5.30
C ILE A 39 -1.39 7.75 -4.58
N SER A 40 -2.15 7.56 -3.50
CA SER A 40 -2.19 6.29 -2.76
C SER A 40 -2.69 5.13 -3.62
N ILE A 41 -3.74 5.31 -4.43
CA ILE A 41 -4.26 4.28 -5.32
C ILE A 41 -3.23 3.91 -6.39
N ILE A 42 -2.69 4.92 -7.08
CA ILE A 42 -1.69 4.71 -8.14
C ILE A 42 -0.44 4.04 -7.57
N SER A 43 0.03 4.52 -6.41
CA SER A 43 1.19 3.95 -5.73
C SER A 43 0.94 2.51 -5.29
N GLN A 44 -0.27 2.17 -4.82
CA GLN A 44 -0.58 0.77 -4.48
C GLN A 44 -0.44 -0.16 -5.68
N ILE A 45 -0.91 0.26 -6.85
CA ILE A 45 -0.79 -0.54 -8.08
C ILE A 45 0.69 -0.67 -8.48
N ILE A 46 1.40 0.45 -8.60
CA ILE A 46 2.80 0.48 -9.06
C ILE A 46 3.71 -0.29 -8.10
N LEU A 47 3.62 -0.03 -6.79
CA LEU A 47 4.46 -0.70 -5.80
C LEU A 47 4.13 -2.18 -5.66
N THR A 48 2.88 -2.59 -5.88
CA THR A 48 2.54 -4.03 -5.96
C THR A 48 3.26 -4.68 -7.14
N ILE A 49 3.23 -4.09 -8.34
CA ILE A 49 3.95 -4.63 -9.50
C ILE A 49 5.45 -4.77 -9.21
N ILE A 50 6.06 -3.72 -8.62
CA ILE A 50 7.48 -3.75 -8.25
C ILE A 50 7.75 -4.84 -7.18
N ALA A 51 6.88 -4.96 -6.17
CA ALA A 51 7.01 -5.98 -5.13
C ALA A 51 6.98 -7.39 -5.71
N TYR A 52 6.12 -7.66 -6.69
CA TYR A 52 6.06 -8.93 -7.42
C TYR A 52 7.33 -9.23 -8.21
N SER A 53 7.85 -8.23 -8.93
CA SER A 53 9.10 -8.38 -9.68
C SER A 53 10.28 -8.69 -8.75
N VAL A 54 10.39 -7.98 -7.63
CA VAL A 54 11.42 -8.22 -6.61
C VAL A 54 11.25 -9.59 -5.97
N ALA A 55 10.03 -9.98 -5.61
CA ALA A 55 9.74 -11.30 -5.06
C ALA A 55 10.12 -12.41 -6.05
N SER A 56 9.78 -12.25 -7.33
CA SER A 56 10.13 -13.22 -8.37
C SER A 56 11.64 -13.39 -8.52
N TYR A 57 12.39 -12.29 -8.53
CA TYR A 57 13.85 -12.34 -8.56
C TYR A 57 14.41 -13.08 -7.33
N ASN A 58 13.91 -12.75 -6.13
CA ASN A 58 14.34 -13.38 -4.89
C ASN A 58 14.03 -14.88 -4.85
N PHE A 59 12.85 -15.29 -5.30
CA PHE A 59 12.47 -16.70 -5.37
C PHE A 59 13.33 -17.46 -6.38
N ASN A 60 13.55 -16.91 -7.57
CA ASN A 60 14.42 -17.55 -8.57
C ASN A 60 15.83 -17.77 -8.04
N LYS A 61 16.43 -16.74 -7.44
CA LYS A 61 17.75 -16.84 -6.82
C LYS A 61 17.77 -17.89 -5.71
N TYR A 62 16.74 -17.95 -4.87
CA TYR A 62 16.63 -18.97 -3.82
C TYR A 62 16.57 -20.39 -4.39
N PHE A 63 15.83 -20.61 -5.48
CA PHE A 63 15.75 -21.94 -6.11
C PHE A 63 17.02 -22.34 -6.88
N GLU A 64 17.81 -21.37 -7.35
CA GLU A 64 19.15 -21.63 -7.89
C GLU A 64 20.11 -22.11 -6.79
N GLU A 65 20.04 -21.49 -5.61
CA GLU A 65 20.83 -21.87 -4.43
C GLU A 65 20.34 -23.19 -3.79
N HIS A 66 19.08 -23.55 -3.99
CA HIS A 66 18.44 -24.74 -3.42
C HIS A 66 17.66 -25.57 -4.47
N PRO A 67 18.36 -26.32 -5.35
CA PRO A 67 17.77 -26.98 -6.51
C PRO A 67 16.78 -28.11 -6.16
N ASN A 68 16.89 -28.71 -4.98
CA ASN A 68 15.99 -29.79 -4.53
C ASN A 68 14.72 -29.27 -3.84
N THR A 69 14.57 -27.95 -3.68
CA THR A 69 13.41 -27.38 -2.98
C THR A 69 12.22 -27.26 -3.92
N THR A 70 11.05 -27.70 -3.46
CA THR A 70 9.82 -27.68 -4.25
C THR A 70 9.40 -26.25 -4.58
N ARG A 71 9.24 -25.96 -5.88
CA ARG A 71 8.74 -24.67 -6.37
C ARG A 71 7.23 -24.60 -6.17
N CYS A 72 6.79 -24.04 -5.05
CA CYS A 72 5.37 -23.79 -4.79
C CYS A 72 5.06 -22.29 -4.92
N GLY A 73 4.02 -21.95 -5.68
CA GLY A 73 3.55 -20.57 -5.88
C GLY A 73 2.91 -19.92 -4.65
N MET A 74 2.93 -20.60 -3.50
CA MET A 74 2.27 -20.17 -2.26
C MET A 74 2.79 -18.82 -1.74
N GLY A 75 4.07 -18.52 -1.97
CA GLY A 75 4.65 -17.21 -1.64
C GLY A 75 4.03 -16.06 -2.44
N PHE A 76 3.78 -16.28 -3.73
CA PHE A 76 3.09 -15.28 -4.58
C PHE A 76 1.62 -15.13 -4.19
N LEU A 77 0.93 -16.22 -3.86
CA LEU A 77 -0.45 -16.17 -3.34
C LEU A 77 -0.53 -15.35 -2.05
N GLY A 78 0.43 -15.53 -1.13
CA GLY A 78 0.52 -14.73 0.10
C GLY A 78 0.73 -13.24 -0.19
N LEU A 79 1.62 -12.90 -1.13
CA LEU A 79 1.83 -11.52 -1.56
C LEU A 79 0.58 -10.92 -2.23
N PHE A 80 -0.16 -11.71 -3.02
CA PHE A 80 -1.41 -11.28 -3.63
C PHE A 80 -2.46 -10.95 -2.57
N GLY A 81 -2.67 -11.88 -1.64
CA GLY A 81 -3.60 -11.69 -0.53
C GLY A 81 -3.26 -10.45 0.28
N LEU A 82 -1.99 -10.24 0.60
CA LEU A 82 -1.54 -9.04 1.32
C LEU A 82 -1.82 -7.76 0.53
N ALA A 83 -1.51 -7.73 -0.77
CA ALA A 83 -1.75 -6.56 -1.62
C ALA A 83 -3.25 -6.21 -1.71
N VAL A 84 -4.12 -7.22 -1.84
CA VAL A 84 -5.57 -7.06 -1.85
C VAL A 84 -6.08 -6.54 -0.51
N ILE A 85 -5.63 -7.12 0.61
CA ILE A 85 -6.01 -6.68 1.96
C ILE A 85 -5.57 -5.22 2.17
N CYS A 86 -4.32 -4.87 1.85
CA CYS A 86 -3.84 -3.49 1.94
C CYS A 86 -4.66 -2.53 1.07
N PHE A 87 -5.03 -2.93 -0.14
CA PHE A 87 -5.89 -2.12 -1.00
C PHE A 87 -7.29 -1.89 -0.39
N ILE A 88 -7.92 -2.94 0.15
CA ILE A 88 -9.21 -2.82 0.85
C ILE A 88 -9.09 -1.87 2.05
N ILE A 89 -8.03 -1.99 2.85
CA ILE A 89 -7.79 -1.10 3.99
C ILE A 89 -7.60 0.34 3.52
N ILE A 90 -6.85 0.57 2.43
CA ILE A 90 -6.68 1.92 1.84
C ILE A 90 -8.04 2.52 1.48
N LEU A 91 -8.91 1.75 0.83
CA LEU A 91 -10.27 2.22 0.49
C LEU A 91 -11.09 2.55 1.73
N LEU A 92 -11.07 1.69 2.76
CA LEU A 92 -11.75 1.94 4.03
C LEU A 92 -11.24 3.21 4.71
N VAL A 93 -9.92 3.39 4.78
CA VAL A 93 -9.29 4.58 5.35
C VAL A 93 -9.70 5.84 4.57
N MET A 94 -9.69 5.80 3.24
CA MET A 94 -10.16 6.90 2.38
C MET A 94 -11.62 7.26 2.65
N THR A 95 -12.49 6.26 2.75
CA THR A 95 -13.92 6.47 3.04
C THR A 95 -14.12 7.13 4.40
N ILE A 96 -13.45 6.62 5.45
CA ILE A 96 -13.53 7.21 6.80
C ILE A 96 -13.00 8.65 6.77
N GLN A 97 -11.83 8.88 6.18
CA GLN A 97 -11.22 10.19 6.05
C GLN A 97 -12.10 11.17 5.26
N TYR A 98 -12.79 10.71 4.22
CA TYR A 98 -13.75 11.51 3.47
C TYR A 98 -14.92 11.98 4.34
N PHE A 99 -15.53 11.08 5.13
CA PHE A 99 -16.61 11.45 6.05
C PHE A 99 -16.13 12.41 7.14
N VAL A 100 -14.94 12.17 7.69
CA VAL A 100 -14.32 13.07 8.68
C VAL A 100 -14.12 14.46 8.10
N LYS A 101 -13.55 14.57 6.89
CA LYS A 101 -13.39 15.85 6.18
C LYS A 101 -14.73 16.57 6.02
N ARG A 102 -15.74 15.85 5.50
CA ARG A 102 -17.09 16.41 5.27
C ARG A 102 -17.74 16.89 6.56
N TYR A 103 -17.55 16.17 7.65
CA TYR A 103 -18.05 16.57 8.97
C TYR A 103 -17.32 17.79 9.52
N SER A 104 -15.99 17.87 9.36
CA SER A 104 -15.18 19.02 9.80
C SER A 104 -15.60 20.30 9.08
N GLU A 105 -15.78 20.23 7.76
CA GLU A 105 -16.26 21.35 6.93
C GLU A 105 -17.65 21.83 7.35
N LYS A 106 -18.56 20.90 7.67
CA LYS A 106 -19.93 21.23 8.08
C LYS A 106 -19.99 21.90 9.45
N ASN A 107 -19.11 21.52 10.37
CA ASN A 107 -19.11 22.03 11.75
C ASN A 107 -18.10 23.16 11.98
N GLN A 108 -17.41 23.64 10.92
CA GLN A 108 -16.37 24.69 11.02
C GLN A 108 -15.28 24.36 12.05
N ILE A 109 -15.05 23.08 12.33
CA ILE A 109 -13.97 22.64 13.23
C ILE A 109 -12.69 22.74 12.41
N LYS A 110 -11.88 23.76 12.69
CA LYS A 110 -10.65 24.08 11.98
C LYS A 110 -9.44 23.72 12.81
#